data_AF-A0A448X2J6-F1
#
_entry.id   AF-A0A448X2J6-F1
#
_cell.length_a   1.000
_cell.length_b   1.000
_cell.length_c   1.000
_cell.angle_alpha   90.00
_cell.angle_beta   90.00
_cell.angle_gamma   90.00
#
_symmetry.space_group_name_H-M   'P 1'
#
loop_
_entity.id
_entity.type
_entity.pdbx_description
1 polymer ?
#
loop_
_entity_poly.entity_id
_entity_poly.type
_entity_poly.pdbx_seq_one_letter_code
_entity_poly.pdbx_strand_id
1 'polypeptide(L)'
;MEVEEGERLPFLNVEVIRSNGTLKKKSLRKKSYAGIILNFRSHHNYRLNIGLLRSMIIRSLRLTVAEFWDEELEKLTGIFLGNGYPSEVIQRNIRALKSRWLTGTMKGE
;
A
#
# COMPACT_ATOMS: atom_id res chain seq x y z
N MET A 1 -8.77 19.51 13.39
CA MET A 1 -9.94 18.63 13.14
C MET A 1 -9.83 18.18 11.70
N GLU A 2 -10.13 16.92 11.37
CA GLU A 2 -10.22 16.47 9.98
C GLU A 2 -11.52 17.02 9.38
N VAL A 3 -11.47 17.55 8.15
CA VAL A 3 -12.59 18.26 7.50
C VAL A 3 -12.86 17.57 6.16
N GLU A 4 -14.13 17.32 5.87
CA GLU A 4 -14.57 16.76 4.58
C GLU A 4 -14.66 17.90 3.56
N GLU A 5 -13.97 17.75 2.43
CA GLU A 5 -14.00 18.70 1.32
C GLU A 5 -14.26 17.93 0.02
N GLY A 6 -15.30 18.31 -0.73
CA GLY A 6 -15.61 17.69 -2.02
C GLY A 6 -15.83 16.17 -1.93
N GLU A 7 -16.61 15.71 -0.94
CA GLU A 7 -16.91 14.28 -0.67
C GLU A 7 -15.70 13.44 -0.23
N ARG A 8 -14.58 14.08 0.10
CA ARG A 8 -13.34 13.43 0.52
C ARG A 8 -12.96 13.87 1.92
N LEU A 9 -12.68 12.91 2.77
CA LEU A 9 -12.19 13.13 4.13
C LEU A 9 -10.85 12.42 4.30
N PRO A 10 -9.73 13.14 4.44
CA PRO A 10 -8.48 12.54 4.85
C PRO A 10 -8.58 12.11 6.33
N PHE A 11 -8.45 10.81 6.60
CA PHE A 11 -8.48 10.21 7.93
C PHE A 11 -7.28 9.28 8.15
N LEU A 12 -6.36 9.66 9.04
CA LEU A 12 -5.09 8.92 9.26
C LEU A 12 -4.31 8.65 7.95
N ASN A 13 -4.27 7.37 7.52
CA ASN A 13 -3.55 6.87 6.35
C ASN A 13 -4.50 6.50 5.20
N VAL A 14 -5.76 6.96 5.27
CA VAL A 14 -6.77 6.72 4.23
C VAL A 14 -7.49 8.02 3.88
N GLU A 15 -7.86 8.16 2.62
CA GLU A 15 -8.84 9.10 2.12
C GLU A 15 -10.16 8.35 2.03
N VAL A 16 -11.16 8.80 2.81
CA VAL A 16 -12.52 8.28 2.76
C VAL A 16 -13.28 9.10 1.73
N ILE A 17 -13.79 8.43 0.70
CA ILE A 17 -14.49 9.04 -0.43
C ILE A 17 -15.95 8.60 -0.35
N ARG A 18 -16.87 9.57 -0.23
CA ARG A 18 -18.30 9.31 -0.33
C ARG A 18 -18.66 9.12 -1.80
N SER A 19 -19.42 8.08 -2.12
CA SER A 19 -19.81 7.74 -3.48
C SER A 19 -21.18 7.07 -3.45
N ASN A 20 -22.23 7.78 -3.90
CA ASN A 20 -23.60 7.25 -4.03
C ASN A 20 -24.11 6.53 -2.76
N GLY A 21 -23.94 7.16 -1.59
CA GLY A 21 -24.37 6.59 -0.30
C GLY A 21 -23.45 5.49 0.26
N THR A 22 -22.35 5.16 -0.42
CA THR A 22 -21.31 4.23 0.07
C THR A 22 -20.01 4.97 0.38
N LEU A 23 -19.17 4.37 1.22
CA LEU A 23 -17.82 4.88 1.53
C LEU A 23 -16.77 4.03 0.82
N LYS A 24 -16.03 4.64 -0.09
CA LYS A 24 -14.81 4.08 -0.65
C LYS A 24 -13.62 4.54 0.18
N LYS A 25 -12.58 3.73 0.23
CA LYS A 25 -11.33 4.05 0.93
C LYS A 25 -10.18 3.98 -0.06
N LYS A 26 -9.31 4.96 -0.01
CA LYS A 26 -8.08 5.03 -0.78
C LYS A 26 -6.91 5.26 0.17
N SER A 27 -5.80 4.56 -0.01
CA SER A 27 -4.59 4.83 0.78
C SER A 27 -4.14 6.28 0.56
N LEU A 28 -3.91 7.00 1.65
CA LEU A 28 -3.45 8.39 1.64
C LEU A 28 -2.05 8.47 2.23
N ARG A 29 -1.13 9.04 1.45
CA ARG A 29 0.19 9.45 1.93
C ARG A 29 0.24 10.97 1.97
N LYS A 30 0.73 11.53 3.08
CA LYS A 30 0.94 12.97 3.22
C LYS A 30 1.91 13.46 2.15
N LYS A 31 1.72 14.69 1.66
CA LYS A 31 2.63 15.33 0.68
C LYS A 31 4.09 15.38 1.18
N SER A 32 4.30 15.46 2.48
CA SER A 32 5.62 15.46 3.12
C SER A 32 6.27 14.08 3.24
N TYR A 33 5.59 13.00 2.86
CA TYR A 33 6.13 11.65 2.95
C TYR A 33 7.21 11.43 1.88
N ALA A 34 8.47 11.39 2.31
CA ALA A 34 9.62 11.27 1.43
C ALA A 34 9.82 9.87 0.80
N GLY A 35 9.00 8.88 1.17
CA GLY A 35 9.17 7.51 0.66
C GLY A 35 10.42 6.80 1.18
N ILE A 36 11.04 7.30 2.25
CA ILE A 36 12.23 6.69 2.84
C ILE A 36 11.80 5.53 3.73
N ILE A 37 12.34 4.34 3.47
CA ILE A 37 12.14 3.11 4.25
C ILE A 37 13.49 2.41 4.47
N LEU A 38 13.48 1.20 5.03
CA LEU A 38 14.69 0.41 5.20
C LEU A 38 15.33 0.14 3.83
N ASN A 39 16.57 0.56 3.61
CA ASN A 39 17.26 0.33 2.34
C ASN A 39 17.63 -1.15 2.20
N PHE A 40 17.38 -1.74 1.03
CA PHE A 40 17.62 -3.16 0.80
C PHE A 40 19.10 -3.58 0.94
N ARG A 41 20.03 -2.66 0.70
CA ARG A 41 21.49 -2.90 0.77
C ARG A 41 22.08 -2.66 2.17
N SER A 42 21.27 -2.22 3.13
CA SER A 42 21.71 -2.04 4.50
C SER A 42 22.04 -3.40 5.16
N HIS A 43 22.84 -3.39 6.23
CA HIS A 43 23.27 -4.62 6.92
C HIS A 43 22.15 -5.19 7.81
N HIS A 44 21.01 -5.50 7.20
CA HIS A 44 19.85 -6.10 7.85
C HIS A 44 19.52 -7.45 7.20
N ASN A 45 18.83 -8.30 7.96
CA ASN A 45 18.42 -9.61 7.47
C ASN A 45 17.46 -9.47 6.27
N TYR A 46 17.71 -10.22 5.19
CA TYR A 46 16.82 -10.28 4.02
C TYR A 46 15.36 -10.56 4.39
N ARG A 47 15.11 -11.39 5.41
CA ARG A 47 13.76 -11.68 5.91
C ARG A 47 13.05 -10.43 6.44
N LEU A 48 13.78 -9.49 7.05
CA LEU A 48 13.23 -8.22 7.51
C LEU A 48 12.81 -7.36 6.32
N ASN A 49 13.65 -7.24 5.30
CA ASN A 49 13.34 -6.50 4.08
C ASN A 49 12.09 -7.05 3.39
N ILE A 50 11.99 -8.38 3.27
CA ILE A 50 10.81 -9.06 2.70
C ILE A 50 9.57 -8.90 3.58
N GLY A 51 9.74 -8.97 4.91
CA GLY A 51 8.66 -8.71 5.86
C GLY A 51 8.06 -7.32 5.65
N LEU A 52 8.91 -6.29 5.62
CA LEU A 52 8.49 -4.91 5.37
C LEU A 52 7.75 -4.76 4.04
N LEU A 53 8.31 -5.33 2.96
CA LEU A 53 7.68 -5.35 1.64
C LEU A 53 6.27 -5.94 1.68
N ARG A 54 6.13 -7.13 2.25
CA ARG A 54 4.83 -7.83 2.35
C ARG A 54 3.84 -7.07 3.21
N SER A 55 4.27 -6.58 4.37
CA SER A 55 3.41 -5.82 5.29
C SER A 55 2.86 -4.55 4.64
N MET A 56 3.67 -3.82 3.88
CA MET A 56 3.20 -2.62 3.18
C MET A 56 2.23 -2.95 2.03
N ILE A 57 2.49 -4.03 1.27
CA ILE A 57 1.55 -4.50 0.23
C ILE A 57 0.21 -4.90 0.86
N ILE A 58 0.24 -5.73 1.91
CA ILE A 58 -0.98 -6.20 2.60
C ILE A 58 -1.77 -5.00 3.15
N ARG A 59 -1.08 -4.06 3.82
CA ARG A 59 -1.72 -2.85 4.33
C ARG A 59 -2.38 -2.04 3.22
N SER A 60 -1.71 -1.90 2.07
CA SER A 60 -2.23 -1.14 0.92
C SER A 60 -3.50 -1.78 0.35
N LEU A 61 -3.50 -3.10 0.19
CA LEU A 61 -4.66 -3.86 -0.30
C LEU A 61 -5.84 -3.82 0.68
N ARG A 62 -5.57 -3.85 2.00
CA ARG A 62 -6.60 -3.81 3.04
C ARG A 62 -7.26 -2.43 3.19
N LEU A 63 -6.48 -1.37 3.04
CA LEU A 63 -6.95 0.02 3.26
C LEU A 63 -7.58 0.65 2.02
N THR A 64 -7.43 0.02 0.86
CA THR A 64 -7.81 0.57 -0.43
C THR A 64 -8.83 -0.33 -1.10
N VAL A 65 -9.89 0.24 -1.68
CA VAL A 65 -10.82 -0.54 -2.50
C VAL A 65 -10.14 -1.03 -3.78
N ALA A 66 -10.59 -2.18 -4.30
CA ALA A 66 -9.92 -2.87 -5.42
C ALA A 66 -9.72 -2.00 -6.67
N GLU A 67 -10.63 -1.04 -6.90
CA GLU A 67 -10.56 -0.04 -7.98
C GLU A 67 -9.25 0.77 -7.97
N PHE A 68 -8.66 1.02 -6.80
CA PHE A 68 -7.43 1.83 -6.66
C PHE A 68 -6.19 0.99 -6.35
N TRP A 69 -6.26 -0.34 -6.42
CA TRP A 69 -5.11 -1.19 -6.09
C TRP A 69 -3.93 -0.99 -7.03
N ASP A 70 -4.16 -0.89 -8.34
CA ASP A 70 -3.05 -0.79 -9.30
C ASP A 70 -2.29 0.53 -9.15
N GLU A 71 -3.00 1.65 -9.01
CA GLU A 71 -2.40 2.96 -8.71
C GLU A 71 -1.58 2.92 -7.41
N GLU A 72 -2.10 2.25 -6.39
CA GLU A 72 -1.45 2.18 -5.08
C GLU A 72 -0.20 1.29 -5.09
N LEU A 73 -0.26 0.14 -5.77
CA LEU A 73 0.84 -0.79 -5.91
C LEU A 73 1.96 -0.25 -6.80
N GLU A 74 1.62 0.57 -7.81
CA GLU A 74 2.60 1.27 -8.63
C GLU A 74 3.39 2.29 -7.81
N LYS A 75 2.70 3.14 -7.02
CA LYS A 75 3.36 4.07 -6.09
C LYS A 75 4.28 3.34 -5.11
N LEU A 76 3.80 2.22 -4.57
CA LEU A 76 4.57 1.39 -3.65
C LEU A 76 5.79 0.77 -4.33
N THR A 77 5.67 0.36 -5.59
CA THR A 77 6.80 -0.11 -6.41
C THR A 77 7.87 0.96 -6.55
N GLY A 78 7.48 2.21 -6.84
CA GLY A 78 8.41 3.35 -6.91
C GLY A 78 9.16 3.57 -5.60
N ILE A 79 8.45 3.50 -4.46
CA ILE A 79 9.06 3.61 -3.12
C ILE A 79 10.11 2.51 -2.91
N PHE A 80 9.77 1.25 -3.16
CA PHE A 80 10.71 0.14 -2.94
C PHE A 80 11.92 0.19 -3.87
N LEU A 81 11.73 0.53 -5.14
CA LEU A 81 12.84 0.72 -6.10
C LEU A 81 13.79 1.83 -5.63
N GLY A 82 13.25 2.97 -5.18
CA GLY A 82 14.04 4.08 -4.63
C GLY A 82 14.84 3.71 -3.38
N ASN A 83 14.41 2.66 -2.65
CA ASN A 83 15.12 2.13 -1.48
C ASN A 83 15.97 0.89 -1.81
N GLY A 84 16.26 0.64 -3.08
CA GLY A 84 17.21 -0.37 -3.55
C GLY A 84 16.68 -1.81 -3.61
N TYR A 85 15.37 -2.02 -3.48
CA TYR A 85 14.78 -3.36 -3.61
C TYR A 85 14.81 -3.81 -5.08
N PRO A 86 15.16 -5.09 -5.37
CA PRO A 86 15.12 -5.62 -6.73
C PRO A 86 13.69 -5.66 -7.29
N SER A 87 13.52 -5.25 -8.56
CA SER A 87 12.24 -5.26 -9.28
C SER A 87 11.55 -6.62 -9.24
N GLU A 88 12.32 -7.69 -9.42
CA GLU A 88 11.82 -9.06 -9.50
C GLU A 88 11.23 -9.48 -8.15
N VAL A 89 11.88 -9.08 -7.05
CA VAL A 89 11.43 -9.35 -5.68
C VAL A 89 10.14 -8.60 -5.39
N ILE A 90 10.06 -7.32 -5.79
CA ILE A 90 8.85 -6.51 -5.62
C ILE A 90 7.68 -7.15 -6.38
N GLN A 91 7.85 -7.35 -7.69
CA GLN A 91 6.78 -7.84 -8.56
C GLN A 91 6.33 -9.26 -8.19
N ARG A 92 7.25 -10.13 -7.77
CA ARG A 92 6.90 -11.47 -7.27
C ARG A 92 5.99 -11.40 -6.04
N ASN A 93 6.30 -10.54 -5.07
CA ASN A 93 5.49 -10.42 -3.85
C ASN A 93 4.16 -9.73 -4.11
N ILE A 94 4.11 -8.71 -4.99
CA ILE A 94 2.85 -8.06 -5.40
C ILE A 94 1.92 -9.08 -6.04
N ARG A 95 2.40 -9.84 -7.04
CA ARG A 95 1.59 -10.87 -7.70
C ARG A 95 1.08 -11.91 -6.72
N ALA A 96 1.96 -12.45 -5.87
CA ALA A 96 1.58 -13.46 -4.89
C ALA A 96 0.50 -12.98 -3.91
N LEU A 97 0.65 -11.76 -3.37
CA LEU A 97 -0.28 -11.22 -2.37
C LEU A 97 -1.59 -10.74 -3.00
N LYS A 98 -1.54 -10.07 -4.17
CA LYS A 98 -2.73 -9.62 -4.89
C LYS A 98 -3.61 -10.82 -5.27
N SER A 99 -3.02 -11.91 -5.78
CA SER A 99 -3.76 -13.13 -6.09
C SER A 99 -4.40 -13.76 -4.85
N ARG A 100 -3.68 -13.83 -3.72
CA ARG A 100 -4.24 -14.36 -2.45
C ARG A 100 -5.42 -13.56 -1.91
N TRP A 101 -5.41 -12.24 -2.12
CA TRP A 101 -6.51 -11.36 -1.76
C TRP A 101 -7.72 -11.55 -2.68
N LEU A 102 -7.50 -11.70 -3.98
CA LEU A 102 -8.56 -12.00 -4.95
C LEU A 102 -9.23 -13.35 -4.69
N THR A 103 -8.47 -14.37 -4.28
CA THR A 103 -9.00 -15.71 -3.94
C THR A 103 -9.65 -15.77 -2.55
N GLY A 104 -9.69 -14.67 -1.80
CA GLY A 104 -10.35 -14.60 -0.49
C GLY A 104 -9.57 -15.24 0.67
N THR A 105 -8.39 -15.79 0.43
CA THR A 105 -7.58 -16.52 1.45
C THR A 105 -7.03 -15.64 2.59
N MET A 106 -7.16 -14.32 2.51
CA MET A 106 -6.66 -13.34 3.48
C MET A 106 -7.74 -12.42 4.06
N LYS A 107 -9.04 -12.70 3.82
CA LYS A 107 -10.14 -11.78 4.19
C LYS A 107 -10.48 -11.78 5.69
N GLY A 108 -9.80 -12.59 6.52
CA GLY A 108 -10.19 -12.90 7.90
C GLY A 108 -9.13 -12.70 8.99
N GLU A 109 -8.06 -11.95 8.75
CA GLU A 109 -7.03 -11.61 9.77
C GLU A 109 -7.04 -10.13 10.21
#